data_AF-A0A930Z7X3-F1
#
_entry.id   AF-A0A930Z7X3-F1
#
_cell.length_a   1.000
_cell.length_b   1.000
_cell.length_c   1.000
_cell.angle_alpha   90.00
_cell.angle_beta   90.00
_cell.angle_gamma   90.00
#
_symmetry.space_group_name_H-M   'P 1'
#
loop_
_entity.id
_entity.type
_entity.pdbx_description
1 polymer ?
#
loop_
_entity_poly.entity_id
_entity_poly.type
_entity_poly.pdbx_seq_one_letter_code
_entity_poly.pdbx_strand_id
1 'polypeptide(L)' 'MGRYTLKDRLGRTLGFREDKGNLIAGLNSRGQYRGRYDRQFDTTYSQYGQYIGAGDLLSSLIFDDEGD' A
#
# COMPACT_ATOMS: atom_id res chain seq x y z
N MET A 1 -11.97 -10.49 4.40
CA MET A 1 -11.36 -9.28 3.81
C MET A 1 -11.12 -8.30 4.94
N GLY A 2 -9.85 -8.03 5.26
CA GLY A 2 -9.47 -7.13 6.35
C GLY A 2 -8.86 -5.84 5.80
N ARG A 3 -9.25 -4.69 6.34
CA ARG A 3 -8.66 -3.39 6.03
C ARG A 3 -7.90 -2.89 7.24
N TYR A 4 -6.61 -2.61 7.05
CA TYR A 4 -5.71 -2.11 8.08
C TYR A 4 -5.40 -0.64 7.81
N THR A 5 -5.56 0.21 8.81
CA THR A 5 -5.22 1.62 8.70
C THR A 5 -3.74 1.81 9.04
N LEU A 6 -2.98 2.44 8.15
CA LEU A 6 -1.63 2.89 8.43
C LEU A 6 -1.70 4.26 9.10
N LYS A 7 -1.08 4.38 10.26
CA LYS A 7 -1.02 5.63 11.03
C LYS A 7 0.42 6.02 11.30
N ASP A 8 0.69 7.31 11.26
CA ASP A 8 1.97 7.88 11.67
C ASP A 8 2.13 7.85 13.20
N ARG A 9 3.33 8.14 13.72
CA ARG A 9 3.60 8.30 15.16
C ARG A 9 2.66 9.29 15.86
N LEU A 10 2.12 10.28 15.13
CA LEU A 10 1.16 11.26 15.66
C LEU A 10 -0.30 10.78 15.58
N GLY A 11 -0.55 9.54 15.13
CA GLY A 11 -1.89 8.97 14.98
C GLY A 11 -2.64 9.42 13.71
N ARG A 12 -2.00 10.20 12.84
CA ARG A 12 -2.55 10.65 11.56
C ARG A 12 -2.67 9.47 10.59
N THR A 13 -3.80 9.36 9.91
CA THR A 13 -4.01 8.32 8.89
C THR A 13 -3.18 8.65 7.65
N LEU A 14 -2.24 7.76 7.31
CA LEU A 14 -1.42 7.84 6.11
C LEU A 14 -2.07 7.12 4.94
N GLY A 15 -2.83 6.08 5.24
CA GLY A 15 -3.53 5.29 4.23
C GLY A 15 -4.03 3.98 4.78
N PHE A 16 -4.27 3.05 3.88
CA PHE A 16 -4.90 1.78 4.19
C PHE A 16 -4.26 0.64 3.40
N ARG A 17 -4.23 -0.53 4.02
CA ARG A 17 -3.88 -1.79 3.38
C ARG A 17 -5.11 -2.68 3.38
N GLU A 18 -5.55 -3.09 2.21
CA GLU A 18 -6.73 -3.93 2.03
C GLU A 18 -6.31 -5.33 1.60
N ASP A 19 -6.59 -6.31 2.44
CA ASP A 19 -6.28 -7.72 2.20
C ASP A 19 -7.31 -8.34 1.25
N LYS A 20 -6.82 -8.81 0.10
CA LYS A 20 -7.57 -9.51 -0.95
C LYS A 20 -7.05 -10.94 -1.15
N GLY A 21 -6.65 -11.61 -0.06
CA GLY A 21 -6.08 -12.96 -0.11
C GLY A 21 -4.58 -12.93 -0.38
N ASN A 22 -4.16 -13.34 -1.58
CA ASN A 22 -2.74 -13.32 -1.97
C ASN A 22 -2.23 -11.91 -2.29
N LEU A 23 -3.14 -10.96 -2.50
CA LEU A 23 -2.82 -9.57 -2.77
C LEU A 23 -3.16 -8.69 -1.58
N ILE A 24 -2.29 -7.75 -1.27
CA ILE A 24 -2.58 -6.62 -0.39
C ILE A 24 -2.60 -5.37 -1.25
N ALA A 25 -3.71 -4.66 -1.29
CA ALA A 25 -3.79 -3.37 -1.98
C ALA A 25 -3.39 -2.25 -1.01
N GLY A 26 -2.52 -1.34 -1.46
CA GLY A 26 -2.21 -0.10 -0.77
C GLY A 26 -3.08 1.04 -1.28
N LEU A 27 -3.66 1.80 -0.36
CA LEU A 27 -4.52 2.94 -0.60
C LEU A 27 -3.98 4.14 0.19
N ASN A 28 -4.02 5.36 -0.37
CA ASN A 28 -3.68 6.57 0.39
C ASN A 28 -4.78 6.97 1.39
N SER A 29 -4.56 8.05 2.13
CA SER A 29 -5.51 8.63 3.10
C SER A 29 -6.91 8.91 2.50
N ARG A 30 -6.95 9.23 1.19
CA ARG A 30 -8.18 9.48 0.40
C ARG A 30 -8.83 8.21 -0.16
N GLY A 31 -8.25 7.04 0.06
CA GLY A 31 -8.73 5.77 -0.48
C GLY A 31 -8.37 5.52 -1.95
N GLN A 32 -7.42 6.27 -2.52
CA GLN A 32 -6.94 6.05 -3.88
C GLN A 32 -5.90 4.93 -3.89
N TYR A 33 -6.03 4.01 -4.83
CA TYR A 33 -5.11 2.89 -5.01
C TYR A 33 -3.72 3.37 -5.42
N ARG A 34 -2.69 2.92 -4.71
CA ARG A 34 -1.29 3.30 -4.94
C ARG A 34 -0.40 2.15 -5.41
N GLY A 35 -0.87 0.92 -5.23
CA GLY A 35 -0.15 -0.27 -5.63
C GLY A 35 -0.63 -1.49 -4.89
N ARG A 36 0.01 -2.63 -5.17
CA ARG A 36 -0.29 -3.89 -4.50
C ARG A 36 0.98 -4.64 -4.17
N TYR A 37 0.97 -5.33 -3.05
CA TYR A 37 1.94 -6.37 -2.71
C TYR A 37 1.32 -7.73 -2.97
N ASP A 38 2.04 -8.55 -3.72
CA ASP A 38 1.70 -9.93 -4.02
C ASP A 38 2.51 -10.86 -3.11
N ARG A 39 1.82 -11.55 -2.19
CA ARG A 39 2.42 -12.50 -1.23
C ARG A 39 2.92 -13.77 -1.90
N GLN A 40 2.35 -14.15 -3.04
CA GLN A 40 2.73 -15.38 -3.72
C GLN A 40 4.13 -15.23 -4.35
N PHE A 41 4.42 -14.05 -4.89
CA PHE A 41 5.69 -13.75 -5.54
C PHE A 41 6.62 -12.86 -4.70
N ASP A 42 6.22 -12.56 -3.46
CA ASP A 42 6.89 -11.60 -2.57
C ASP A 42 7.31 -10.31 -3.30
N THR A 43 6.37 -9.68 -4.00
CA THR A 43 6.67 -8.58 -4.92
C THR A 43 5.66 -7.45 -4.82
N THR A 44 6.14 -6.21 -4.82
CA THR A 44 5.30 -5.02 -4.86
C THR A 44 5.25 -4.41 -6.26
N TYR A 45 4.04 -4.05 -6.68
CA TYR A 45 3.72 -3.37 -7.93
C TYR A 45 3.08 -2.01 -7.67
N SER A 46 3.34 -1.04 -8.55
CA SER A 46 2.74 0.30 -8.51
C SER A 46 1.26 0.28 -8.88
N GLN A 47 0.60 1.44 -8.77
CA GLN A 47 -0.78 1.62 -9.23
C GLN A 47 -0.99 1.29 -10.72
N TYR A 48 0.07 1.40 -11.53
CA TYR A 48 0.06 1.10 -12.96
C TYR A 48 0.49 -0.34 -13.28
N GLY A 49 0.74 -1.17 -12.27
CA GLY A 49 1.23 -2.54 -12.45
C GLY A 49 2.73 -2.65 -12.73
N GLN A 50 3.49 -1.57 -12.60
CA GLN A 50 4.94 -1.59 -12.74
C GLN A 50 5.58 -2.28 -11.53
N TYR A 51 6.55 -3.17 -11.78
CA TYR A 51 7.37 -3.75 -10.71
C TYR A 51 8.14 -2.64 -9.96
N ILE A 52 8.00 -2.61 -8.64
CA ILE A 52 8.72 -1.69 -7.76
C ILE A 52 9.91 -2.40 -7.10
N GLY A 53 9.69 -3.62 -6.61
CA GLY A 53 10.71 -4.37 -5.89
C GLY A 53 10.16 -5.63 -5.23
N ALA A 54 11.07 -6.47 -4.73
CA ALA A 54 10.74 -7.60 -3.88
C ALA A 54 10.42 -7.14 -2.45
N GLY A 55 9.57 -7.89 -1.76
CA GLY A 55 9.06 -7.59 -0.43
C GLY A 55 7.89 -6.60 -0.41
N ASP A 56 7.42 -6.31 0.80
CA ASP A 56 6.28 -5.43 1.07
C ASP A 56 6.68 -3.95 1.11
N LEU A 57 6.65 -3.30 -0.05
CA LEU A 57 7.03 -1.89 -0.25
C LEU A 57 5.81 -0.97 -0.31
N LEU A 58 4.62 -1.46 0.06
CA LEU A 58 3.37 -0.69 0.01
C LEU A 58 3.42 0.58 0.85
N SER A 59 4.09 0.53 2.00
CA SER A 59 4.27 1.69 2.87
C SER A 59 4.88 2.85 2.09
N SER A 60 5.96 2.61 1.34
CA SER A 60 6.62 3.66 0.55
C SER A 60 5.68 4.27 -0.50
N LEU A 61 4.88 3.44 -1.19
CA LEU A 61 3.94 3.90 -2.22
C LEU A 61 2.76 4.70 -1.66
N ILE A 62 2.34 4.40 -0.44
CA ILE A 62 1.21 5.06 0.22
C ILE A 62 1.62 6.46 0.73
N PHE A 63 2.88 6.62 1.16
CA PHE A 63 3.39 7.88 1.71
C PHE A 63 3.85 8.90 0.65
N ASP A 64 4.31 8.45 -0.52
CA ASP A 64 4.87 9.33 -1.57
C ASP A 64 3.88 10.40 -2.08
N ASP A 65 2.57 10.22 -1.84
CA ASP A 65 1.51 11.15 -2.27
C ASP A 65 1.14 12.26 -1.25
N GLU A 66 1.63 12.19 -0.01
CA GLU A 66 1.34 13.22 1.02
C GLU A 66 2.46 14.26 1.16
N GLY A 67 3.43 14.26 0.25
CA GLY A 67 4.54 15.21 0.19
C GLY A 67 4.43 16.18 -0.98
N ASP A 68 3.47 17.11 -0.95
CA ASP A 68 3.50 18.40 -1.67
C ASP A 68 3.06 19.52 -0.72
#